data_AF-A0A7J4UTN1-F1
#
_entry.id   AF-A0A7J4UTN1-F1
#
_cell.length_a   1.000
_cell.length_b   1.000
_cell.length_c   1.000
_cell.angle_alpha   90.00
_cell.angle_beta   90.00
_cell.angle_gamma   90.00
#
_symmetry.space_group_name_H-M   'P 1'
#
loop_
_entity.id
_entity.type
_entity.pdbx_description
1 polymer ?
#
loop_
_entity_poly.entity_id
_entity_poly.type
_entity_poly.pdbx_seq_one_letter_code
_entity_poly.pdbx_strand_id
1 'polypeptide(L)' 'MKILNEMDYVELYAKKLKIDNKLFHNQKMLINSQIEGSSSLFNNMFKKNFKQQAREYLRGIGLIN' A
#
# COMPACT_ATOMS: atom_id res chain seq x y z
N MET A 1 -26.39 -12.86 -9.00
CA MET A 1 -25.97 -11.71 -9.83
C MET A 1 -24.75 -12.16 -10.62
N LYS A 2 -24.79 -12.17 -11.95
CA LYS A 2 -23.69 -12.63 -12.79
C LYS A 2 -22.73 -11.45 -12.96
N ILE A 3 -21.50 -11.54 -12.43
CA ILE A 3 -20.49 -10.49 -12.55
C ILE A 3 -20.03 -10.48 -14.01
N LEU A 4 -20.29 -9.41 -14.75
CA LEU A 4 -20.07 -9.35 -16.19
C LEU A 4 -18.83 -8.52 -16.57
N ASN A 5 -18.29 -7.69 -15.65
CA ASN A 5 -17.08 -6.90 -15.86
C ASN A 5 -16.33 -6.60 -14.53
N GLU A 6 -15.08 -6.15 -14.61
CA GLU A 6 -14.23 -5.83 -13.43
C GLU A 6 -14.78 -4.67 -12.58
N MET A 7 -15.47 -3.71 -13.21
CA MET A 7 -16.08 -2.58 -12.52
C MET A 7 -17.22 -3.01 -11.60
N ASP A 8 -18.03 -3.98 -12.03
CA ASP A 8 -19.09 -4.57 -11.22
C ASP A 8 -18.52 -5.20 -9.94
N TYR A 9 -17.32 -5.79 -10.02
CA TYR A 9 -16.65 -6.37 -8.87
C TYR A 9 -16.19 -5.31 -7.87
N VAL A 10 -15.61 -4.20 -8.35
CA VAL A 10 -15.20 -3.07 -7.49
C VAL A 10 -16.40 -2.49 -6.75
N GLU A 11 -17.50 -2.25 -7.47
CA GLU A 11 -18.73 -1.73 -6.86
C GLU A 11 -19.34 -2.72 -5.86
N LEU A 12 -19.41 -4.00 -6.21
CA LEU A 12 -19.93 -5.04 -5.34
C LEU A 12 -19.10 -5.16 -4.06
N TYR A 13 -17.77 -5.13 -4.20
CA TYR A 13 -16.85 -5.18 -3.08
C TYR A 13 -17.00 -3.95 -2.18
N ALA A 14 -17.09 -2.75 -2.77
CA ALA A 14 -17.32 -1.52 -2.03
C ALA A 14 -18.66 -1.52 -1.27
N LYS A 15 -19.74 -2.02 -1.89
CA LYS A 15 -21.04 -2.21 -1.24
C LYS A 15 -20.93 -3.18 -0.06
N LYS A 16 -20.23 -4.30 -0.25
CA LYS A 16 -20.01 -5.30 0.81
C LYS A 16 -19.20 -4.74 1.98
N LEU A 17 -18.13 -3.99 1.70
CA LEU A 17 -17.31 -3.32 2.71
C LEU A 17 -18.10 -2.35 3.60
N LYS A 18 -19.11 -1.66 3.05
CA LYS A 18 -19.95 -0.71 3.83
C LYS A 18 -20.86 -1.40 4.84
N ILE A 19 -21.25 -2.64 4.56
CA ILE A 19 -22.29 -3.36 5.33
C ILE A 19 -21.66 -4.38 6.29
N ASP A 20 -20.55 -5.01 5.88
CA ASP A 20 -19.84 -6.02 6.66
C ASP A 20 -18.70 -5.39 7.47
N ASN A 21 -18.98 -5.10 8.75
CA ASN A 21 -18.01 -4.53 9.68
C ASN A 21 -16.77 -5.41 9.90
N LYS A 22 -16.91 -6.74 9.82
CA LYS A 22 -15.77 -7.66 9.99
C LYS A 22 -14.85 -7.59 8.78
N LEU A 23 -15.43 -7.59 7.57
CA LEU A 23 -14.66 -7.39 6.34
C LEU A 23 -13.95 -6.05 6.35
N PHE A 24 -14.65 -4.97 6.72
CA PHE A 24 -14.05 -3.64 6.83
C PHE A 24 -12.89 -3.60 7.83
N HIS A 25 -13.08 -4.17 9.02
CA HIS A 25 -12.05 -4.20 10.06
C HIS A 25 -10.78 -4.91 9.58
N ASN A 26 -10.93 -6.09 8.98
CA ASN A 26 -9.80 -6.87 8.45
C ASN A 26 -9.07 -6.11 7.34
N GLN A 27 -9.81 -5.49 6.41
CA GLN A 27 -9.22 -4.71 5.33
C GLN A 27 -8.47 -3.49 5.87
N LYS A 28 -9.05 -2.79 6.85
CA LYS A 28 -8.42 -1.64 7.50
C LYS A 28 -7.13 -2.05 8.21
N MET A 29 -7.15 -3.16 8.95
CA MET A 29 -5.96 -3.69 9.63
C MET A 29 -4.86 -4.03 8.63
N LEU A 30 -5.20 -4.68 7.50
CA LEU A 30 -4.25 -4.98 6.45
C LEU A 30 -3.62 -3.70 5.89
N ILE A 31 -4.43 -2.71 5.50
CA ILE A 31 -3.95 -1.43 4.96
C ILE A 31 -3.02 -0.74 5.97
N ASN A 32 -3.42 -0.68 7.24
CA ASN A 32 -2.60 -0.07 8.29
C ASN A 32 -1.26 -0.78 8.46
N SER A 33 -1.25 -2.12 8.48
CA SER A 33 -0.01 -2.91 8.58
C SER A 33 0.97 -2.63 7.43
N GLN A 34 0.44 -2.42 6.21
CA GLN A 34 1.24 -2.09 5.04
C GLN A 34 1.80 -0.67 5.12
N ILE A 35 1.01 0.30 5.62
CA ILE A 35 1.46 1.68 5.83
C ILE A 35 2.56 1.72 6.89
N GLU A 36 2.35 1.05 8.04
CA GLU A 36 3.31 0.98 9.13
C GLU A 36 4.60 0.27 8.70
N GLY A 37 4.47 -0.87 8.01
CA GLY A 37 5.62 -1.61 7.47
C GLY A 37 6.42 -0.79 6.46
N SER A 38 5.73 -0.12 5.53
CA SER A 38 6.37 0.77 4.56
C SER A 38 7.06 1.95 5.25
N SER A 39 6.39 2.60 6.20
CA SER A 39 6.96 3.71 6.97
C SER A 39 8.22 3.29 7.72
N SER A 40 8.18 2.15 8.40
CA SER A 40 9.33 1.59 9.11
C SER A 40 10.50 1.29 8.15
N LEU A 41 10.23 0.65 7.01
CA LEU A 41 11.25 0.36 6.00
C LEU A 41 11.89 1.66 5.46
N PHE A 42 11.06 2.61 5.00
CA PHE A 42 11.53 3.89 4.47
C PHE A 42 12.33 4.68 5.51
N ASN A 43 11.85 4.75 6.75
CA ASN A 43 12.57 5.41 7.82
C ASN A 43 13.91 4.71 8.07
N ASN A 44 13.96 3.37 8.02
CA ASN A 44 15.21 2.64 8.20
C ASN A 44 16.21 2.85 7.06
N MET A 45 15.73 2.95 5.83
CA MET A 45 16.56 3.20 4.65
C MET A 45 17.07 4.64 4.58
N PHE A 46 16.25 5.61 5.01
CA PHE A 46 16.50 7.03 4.79
C PHE A 46 16.59 7.88 6.08
N LYS A 47 17.13 7.30 7.17
CA LYS A 47 17.14 7.86 8.55
C LYS A 47 17.65 9.29 8.72
N LYS A 48 18.57 9.76 7.87
CA LYS A 48 19.27 11.04 8.05
C LYS A 48 18.99 11.98 6.89
N ASN A 49 19.89 11.97 5.92
CA ASN A 49 19.81 12.83 4.76
C ASN A 49 19.10 12.08 3.64
N PHE A 50 17.77 12.17 3.62
CA PHE A 50 16.92 11.52 2.63
C PHE A 50 17.46 11.71 1.21
N LYS A 51 17.83 12.94 0.82
CA LYS A 51 18.30 13.24 -0.54
C LYS A 51 19.58 12.49 -0.89
N GLN A 52 20.53 12.39 0.03
CA GLN A 52 21.78 11.68 -0.20
C GLN A 52 21.54 10.17 -0.27
N GLN A 53 20.86 9.62 0.73
CA GLN A 53 20.62 8.18 0.85
C GLN A 53 19.70 7.66 -0.28
N ALA A 54 18.72 8.47 -0.71
CA ALA A 54 17.90 8.17 -1.88
C ALA A 54 18.74 8.15 -3.16
N ARG A 55 19.69 9.08 -3.35
CA ARG A 55 20.60 9.04 -4.51
C ARG A 55 21.50 7.81 -4.48
N GLU A 56 22.08 7.47 -3.33
CA GLU A 56 22.89 6.26 -3.15
C GLU A 56 22.08 5.00 -3.46
N TYR A 57 20.85 4.91 -2.95
CA TYR A 57 19.93 3.83 -3.27
C TYR A 57 19.61 3.75 -4.77
N LEU A 58 19.22 4.86 -5.41
CA LEU A 58 18.89 4.92 -6.83
C LEU A 58 20.07 4.54 -7.72
N ARG A 59 21.31 4.90 -7.33
CA ARG A 59 22.54 4.43 -8.00
C ARG A 59 22.72 2.92 -7.86
N GLY A 60 22.52 2.39 -6.64
CA GLY A 60 22.65 0.97 -6.36
C GLY A 60 21.69 0.08 -7.16
N ILE A 61 20.51 0.59 -7.51
CA ILE A 61 19.54 -0.10 -8.36
C ILE A 61 19.60 0.30 -9.84
N GLY A 62 20.57 1.14 -10.23
CA GLY A 62 20.82 1.51 -11.63
C GLY A 62 19.80 2.46 -12.26
N LEU A 63 19.01 3.19 -11.45
CA LEU A 63 18.05 4.18 -11.96
C LEU A 63 18.70 5.54 -12.26
N ILE A 64 19.83 5.84 -11.62
CA ILE A 64 20.63 7.04 -11.88
C ILE A 64 22.12 6.70 -11.83
N ASN A 65 22.94 7.57 -12.42
CA ASN A 65 24.40 7.44 -12.44
C ASN A 65 25.09 8.10 -11.24
#